data_AF-A0AAC9IYR5-F1
#
_entry.id   AF-A0AAC9IYR5-F1
#
_cell.length_a   1.000
_cell.length_b   1.000
_cell.length_c   1.000
_cell.angle_alpha   90.00
_cell.angle_beta   90.00
_cell.angle_gamma   90.00
#
_symmetry.space_group_name_H-M   'P 1'
#
loop_
_entity.id
_entity.type
_entity.pdbx_description
1 polymer ?
#
loop_
_entity_poly.entity_id
_entity_poly.type
_entity_poly.pdbx_seq_one_letter_code
_entity_poly.pdbx_strand_id
1 'polypeptide(L)' 'MTNKFVEEAPFHPGYEDAAYQHEVSPMLAELEGFRKMNARYLSFSEVIVHFCKSSKISPSTP' A
#
# COMPACT_ATOMS: atom_id res chain seq x y z
N MET A 1 44.11 -5.52 35.75
CA MET A 1 42.81 -5.82 36.38
C MET A 1 41.85 -4.70 36.00
N THR A 2 41.36 -4.64 34.76
CA THR A 2 40.12 -5.25 34.25
C THR A 2 38.88 -5.06 35.13
N ASN A 3 37.93 -4.28 34.58
CA ASN A 3 36.50 -4.21 34.86
C ASN A 3 36.04 -3.47 36.13
N LYS A 4 35.11 -2.50 36.04
CA LYS A 4 33.66 -2.80 35.96
C LYS A 4 32.73 -1.69 35.40
N PHE A 5 33.26 -0.58 34.86
CA PHE A 5 32.37 0.50 34.35
C PHE A 5 31.98 0.37 32.88
N VAL A 6 32.37 -0.74 32.24
CA VAL A 6 31.77 -1.18 30.97
C VAL A 6 30.59 -2.08 31.34
N GLU A 7 29.62 -1.54 32.08
CA GLU A 7 28.27 -2.06 32.02
C GLU A 7 27.72 -1.61 30.66
N GLU A 8 28.12 -2.33 29.61
CA GLU A 8 27.34 -2.38 28.39
C GLU A 8 25.92 -2.73 28.84
N ALA A 9 25.00 -1.77 28.70
CA ALA A 9 23.59 -2.00 28.94
C ALA A 9 23.23 -3.31 28.24
N PRO A 10 22.55 -4.27 28.93
CA PRO A 10 22.25 -5.57 28.35
C PRO A 10 21.65 -5.36 26.97
N PHE A 11 22.31 -5.90 25.94
CA PHE A 11 21.76 -5.91 24.59
C PHE A 11 20.38 -6.55 24.71
N HIS A 12 19.32 -5.75 24.71
CA HIS A 12 17.96 -6.24 24.92
C HIS A 12 17.48 -6.83 23.60
N PRO A 13 17.46 -8.17 23.44
CA PRO A 13 17.00 -8.78 22.22
C PRO A 13 15.49 -8.49 22.15
N GLY A 14 15.10 -7.58 21.26
CA GLY A 14 13.72 -7.14 21.10
C GLY A 14 13.46 -5.63 21.17
N TYR A 15 14.46 -4.78 21.46
CA TYR A 15 14.28 -3.32 21.37
C TYR A 15 14.36 -2.80 19.93
N GLU A 16 15.11 -3.50 19.07
CA GLU A 16 15.24 -3.17 17.64
C GLU A 16 13.92 -3.44 16.87
N ASP A 17 13.21 -4.50 17.26
CA ASP A 17 11.94 -4.87 16.63
C ASP A 17 10.77 -4.01 17.10
N ALA A 18 10.84 -3.45 18.31
CA ALA A 18 9.76 -2.65 18.90
C ALA A 18 9.57 -1.29 18.21
N ALA A 19 10.63 -0.71 17.65
CA ALA A 19 10.56 0.57 16.95
C ALA A 19 9.85 0.48 15.59
N TYR A 20 9.87 -0.70 14.95
CA TYR A 20 9.36 -0.89 13.59
C TYR A 20 7.92 -1.43 13.51
N GLN A 21 7.29 -1.79 14.62
CA GLN A 21 5.98 -2.46 14.62
C GLN A 21 4.85 -1.62 14.00
N HIS A 22 5.00 -0.30 13.91
CA HIS A 22 3.94 0.63 13.47
C HIS A 22 4.35 1.55 12.32
N GLU A 23 5.59 1.45 11.84
CA GLU A 23 6.06 2.25 10.72
C GLU A 23 5.91 1.47 9.41
N VAL A 24 4.94 1.89 8.59
CA VAL A 24 4.86 1.42 7.21
C VAL A 24 6.08 1.95 6.47
N SER A 25 6.90 1.03 5.93
CA SER A 25 8.04 1.40 5.09
C SER A 25 7.60 2.43 4.03
N PRO A 26 8.34 3.53 3.82
CA PRO A 26 8.00 4.54 2.81
C PRO A 26 7.72 3.95 1.43
N MET A 27 8.45 2.90 1.05
CA MET A 27 8.25 2.15 -0.19
C MET A 27 6.88 1.47 -0.24
N LEU A 28 6.44 0.86 0.87
CA LEU A 28 5.13 0.21 0.95
C LEU A 28 4.00 1.25 0.90
N ALA A 29 4.19 2.41 1.52
CA ALA A 29 3.23 3.52 1.47
C ALA A 29 3.07 4.06 0.04
N GLU A 30 4.18 4.22 -0.69
CA GLU A 30 4.17 4.63 -2.10
C GLU A 30 3.48 3.59 -2.99
N LEU A 31 3.82 2.31 -2.80
CA LEU A 31 3.21 1.21 -3.54
C LEU A 31 1.70 1.12 -3.32
N GLU A 32 1.23 1.32 -2.09
CA GLU A 32 -0.20 1.39 -1.77
C GLU A 32 -0.89 2.59 -2.44
N GLY A 33 -0.20 3.74 -2.53
CA GLY A 33 -0.65 4.89 -3.30
C GLY A 33 -0.89 4.57 -4.78
N PHE A 34 0.08 3.91 -5.42
CA PHE A 34 -0.05 3.49 -6.82
C PHE A 34 -1.18 2.47 -7.02
N ARG A 35 -1.35 1.52 -6.11
CA ARG A 35 -2.45 0.54 -6.17
C ARG A 35 -3.83 1.22 -6.15
N LYS A 36 -4.04 2.17 -5.23
CA LYS A 36 -5.29 2.94 -5.15
C LYS A 36 -5.53 3.75 -6.42
N MET A 37 -4.50 4.40 -6.95
CA MET A 37 -4.61 5.18 -8.18
C MET A 37 -4.98 4.30 -9.39
N ASN A 38 -4.32 3.16 -9.54
CA ASN A 38 -4.60 2.22 -10.63
C ASN A 38 -6.01 1.63 -10.53
N ALA A 39 -6.46 1.27 -9.32
CA ALA A 39 -7.82 0.79 -9.10
C ALA A 39 -8.88 1.82 -9.52
N ARG A 40 -8.64 3.10 -9.22
CA ARG A 40 -9.53 4.20 -9.66
C ARG A 40 -9.59 4.32 -11.18
N TYR A 41 -8.45 4.27 -11.86
CA TYR A 41 -8.42 4.36 -13.33
C TYR A 41 -9.12 3.16 -13.99
N LEU A 42 -8.94 1.96 -13.43
CA LEU A 42 -9.62 0.77 -13.94
C LEU A 42 -11.14 0.85 -13.74
N SER A 43 -11.59 1.29 -12.56
CA SER A 43 -13.02 1.48 -12.31
C SER A 43 -13.64 2.52 -13.27
N PHE A 44 -12.92 3.60 -13.57
CA PHE A 44 -13.41 4.59 -14.53
C PHE A 44 -13.49 4.04 -15.96
N SER A 45 -12.53 3.20 -16.37
CA SER A 45 -12.57 2.58 -17.70
C SER A 45 -13.73 1.59 -17.84
N GLU A 46 -14.10 0.87 -16.78
CA GLU A 46 -15.30 0.03 -16.74
C GLU A 46 -16.58 0.84 -16.97
N VAL A 47 -16.70 2.02 -16.36
CA VAL A 47 -17.84 2.92 -16.57
C VAL A 47 -17.94 3.36 -18.03
N ILE A 48 -16.83 3.74 -18.67
CA ILE A 48 -16.81 4.12 -20.09
C ILE A 48 -17.24 2.94 -20.96
N VAL A 49 -16.68 1.76 -20.72
CA VAL A 49 -17.03 0.55 -21.48
C VAL A 49 -18.50 0.22 -21.33
N HIS A 50 -19.03 0.31 -20.10
CA HIS A 50 -20.45 0.11 -19.84
C HIS A 50 -21.32 1.11 -20.60
N PHE A 51 -20.98 2.41 -20.56
CA PHE A 51 -21.68 3.45 -21.32
C PHE A 51 -21.67 3.19 -22.84
N CYS A 52 -20.52 2.82 -23.39
CA CYS A 52 -20.41 2.48 -24.82
C CYS A 52 -21.24 1.24 -25.19
N LYS A 53 -21.30 0.23 -24.31
CA LYS A 53 -22.14 -0.96 -24.53
C LYS A 53 -23.63 -0.62 -24.45
N SER A 54 -24.05 0.20 -23.48
CA SER A 54 -25.46 0.58 -23.34
C SER A 54 -25.96 1.42 -24.51
N SER A 55 -25.09 2.27 -25.09
CA SER A 55 -25.45 3.13 -26.24
C SER A 55 -25.62 2.35 -27.56
N LYS A 56 -25.02 1.16 -27.67
CA LYS A 56 -25.19 0.26 -28.83
C LYS A 56 -26.48 -0.56 -28.79
N ILE A 57 -27.24 -0.48 -27.70
CA ILE A 57 -28.57 -1.11 -27.55
C ILE A 57 -29.62 0.00 -27.75
N SER A 58 -29.58 0.71 -28.88
CA SER A 58 -30.79 1.34 -29.39
C SER A 58 -31.47 0.33 -30.30
N PRO A 59 -32.77 0.05 -30.12
CA PRO A 59 -33.49 -0.80 -31.06
C PRO A 59 -33.54 -0.04 -32.38
N SER A 60 -32.89 -0.60 -33.40
CA SER A 60 -33.28 -0.34 -34.78
C SER A 60 -34.74 -0.79 -34.92
N THR A 61 -35.67 0.15 -34.77
CA THR A 61 -37.07 -0.09 -35.11
C THR A 61 -37.16 -0.19 -36.64
N PRO A 62 -37.66 -1.30 -37.19
CA PRO A 62 -37.92 -1.42 -38.63
C PRO A 62 -39.04 -0.47 -39.09
#